data_AF-A0A4Y7PZJ5-F1
#
_entry.id   AF-A0A4Y7PZJ5-F1
#
_cell.length_a   1.000
_cell.length_b   1.000
_cell.length_c   1.000
_cell.angle_alpha   90.00
_cell.angle_beta   90.00
_cell.angle_gamma   90.00
#
_symmetry.space_group_name_H-M   'P 1'
#
loop_
_entity.id
_entity.type
_entity.pdbx_description
1 polymer ?
#
loop_
_entity_poly.entity_id
_entity_poly.type
_entity_poly.pdbx_seq_one_letter_code
_entity_poly.pdbx_strand_id
1 'polypeptide(L)'
;LGMRPPQYKPDAADYTAYEAARDNFLQQGHARAALLKGGIVWRLAVEYLSPNAVFTGPSERALTCGNILWIEGQRHCDDNLTPDELDFICGVYQVYTGHGFQVAHKSWWPKQATWEKSTYNVGYWTRFAEEWFQARLTSIRNNTAA
;
A
#
# COMPACT_ATOMS: atom_id res chain seq x y z
N LEU A 1 10.21 -1.55 2.04
CA LEU A 1 11.34 -1.51 1.08
C LEU A 1 12.71 -1.78 1.75
N GLY A 2 12.72 -2.66 2.76
CA GLY A 2 13.91 -2.99 3.54
C GLY A 2 14.38 -1.88 4.50
N MET A 3 15.42 -2.22 5.25
CA MET A 3 16.11 -1.30 6.16
C MET A 3 17.09 -0.42 5.39
N ARG A 4 17.18 0.85 5.79
CA ARG A 4 18.02 1.88 5.17
C ARG A 4 18.92 2.56 6.20
N PRO A 5 20.13 2.99 5.79
CA PRO A 5 21.08 3.63 6.69
C PRO A 5 20.54 4.97 7.20
N PRO A 6 21.07 5.49 8.33
CA PRO A 6 20.70 6.79 8.83
C PRO A 6 20.80 7.88 7.78
N GLN A 7 19.87 8.84 7.85
CA GLN A 7 19.79 9.99 6.93
C GLN A 7 19.49 9.65 5.46
N TYR A 8 19.21 8.39 5.11
CA TYR A 8 18.81 8.00 3.76
C TYR A 8 17.63 8.85 3.26
N LYS A 9 17.77 9.41 2.05
CA LYS A 9 16.75 10.22 1.36
C LYS A 9 16.46 9.54 0.03
N PRO A 10 15.28 8.92 -0.12
CA PRO A 10 14.87 8.34 -1.39
C PRO A 10 14.86 9.38 -2.50
N ASP A 11 15.30 9.00 -3.69
CA ASP A 11 15.30 9.84 -4.89
C ASP A 11 14.40 9.28 -6.01
N ALA A 12 14.45 9.89 -7.21
CA ALA A 12 13.69 9.41 -8.37
C ALA A 12 14.05 7.98 -8.82
N ALA A 13 15.31 7.56 -8.67
CA ALA A 13 15.71 6.19 -8.99
C ALA A 13 15.08 5.21 -7.98
N ASP A 14 15.09 5.57 -6.70
CA ASP A 14 14.41 4.81 -5.65
C ASP A 14 12.90 4.72 -5.87
N TYR A 15 12.26 5.78 -6.37
CA TYR A 15 10.83 5.75 -6.71
C TYR A 15 10.54 4.79 -7.85
N THR A 16 11.35 4.81 -8.91
CA THR A 16 11.23 3.89 -10.05
C THR A 16 11.41 2.44 -9.61
N ALA A 17 12.40 2.18 -8.75
CA ALA A 17 12.63 0.85 -8.18
C ALA A 17 11.47 0.40 -7.26
N TYR A 18 10.89 1.33 -6.49
CA TYR A 18 9.71 1.08 -5.68
C TYR A 18 8.52 0.67 -6.55
N GLU A 19 8.23 1.38 -7.65
CA GLU A 19 7.10 1.05 -8.51
C GLU A 19 7.23 -0.33 -9.13
N ALA A 20 8.40 -0.67 -9.68
CA ALA A 20 8.65 -2.00 -10.20
C ALA A 20 8.47 -3.09 -9.13
N ALA A 21 8.91 -2.83 -7.89
CA ALA A 21 8.75 -3.77 -6.79
C ALA A 21 7.29 -3.88 -6.32
N ARG A 22 6.55 -2.77 -6.27
CA ARG A 22 5.11 -2.72 -5.97
C ARG A 22 4.32 -3.51 -6.99
N ASP A 23 4.57 -3.28 -8.27
CA ASP A 23 3.84 -3.92 -9.36
C ASP A 23 4.08 -5.43 -9.37
N ASN A 24 5.33 -5.87 -9.16
CA ASN A 24 5.66 -7.29 -8.97
C ASN A 24 4.97 -7.90 -7.74
N PHE A 25 4.83 -7.15 -6.65
CA PHE A 25 4.07 -7.61 -5.48
C PHE A 25 2.58 -7.73 -5.79
N LEU A 26 1.99 -6.76 -6.49
CA LEU A 26 0.58 -6.74 -6.83
C LEU A 26 0.14 -7.89 -7.76
N GLN A 27 1.08 -8.50 -8.50
CA GLN A 27 0.82 -9.72 -9.29
C GLN A 27 0.56 -10.96 -8.43
N GLN A 28 0.93 -10.95 -7.14
CA GLN A 28 0.73 -12.11 -6.26
C GLN A 28 -0.77 -12.32 -5.98
N GLY A 29 -1.21 -13.58 -5.91
CA GLY A 29 -2.64 -13.91 -5.84
C GLY A 29 -3.39 -13.25 -4.67
N HIS A 30 -2.77 -13.15 -3.49
CA HIS A 30 -3.38 -12.49 -2.33
C HIS A 30 -3.36 -10.96 -2.43
N ALA A 31 -2.49 -10.38 -3.26
CA ALA A 31 -2.28 -8.94 -3.33
C ALA A 31 -3.49 -8.21 -3.93
N ARG A 32 -4.42 -8.94 -4.60
CA ARG A 32 -5.73 -8.41 -5.00
C ARG A 32 -6.53 -7.84 -3.81
N ALA A 33 -6.24 -8.27 -2.58
CA ALA A 33 -6.84 -7.68 -1.38
C ALA A 33 -6.58 -6.17 -1.27
N ALA A 34 -5.54 -5.63 -1.94
CA ALA A 34 -5.32 -4.19 -2.07
C ALA A 34 -6.50 -3.48 -2.74
N LEU A 35 -7.15 -4.11 -3.73
CA LEU A 35 -8.35 -3.58 -4.39
C LEU A 35 -9.55 -3.51 -3.45
N LEU A 36 -9.58 -4.33 -2.39
CA LEU A 36 -10.68 -4.38 -1.42
C LEU A 36 -10.49 -3.42 -0.23
N LYS A 37 -9.30 -2.84 -0.06
CA LYS A 37 -9.00 -1.95 1.09
C LYS A 37 -9.59 -0.55 0.96
N GLY A 38 -9.90 -0.10 -0.25
CA GLY A 38 -10.21 1.31 -0.51
C GLY A 38 -9.02 2.24 -0.22
N GLY A 39 -9.29 3.55 -0.22
CA GLY A 39 -8.31 4.57 0.13
C GLY A 39 -7.03 4.55 -0.73
N ILE A 40 -5.91 4.91 -0.10
CA ILE A 40 -4.62 5.04 -0.81
C ILE A 40 -4.11 3.71 -1.36
N VAL A 41 -4.30 2.60 -0.64
CA VAL A 41 -3.86 1.27 -1.08
C VAL A 41 -4.63 0.83 -2.33
N TRP A 42 -5.96 1.01 -2.35
CA TRP A 42 -6.76 0.76 -3.55
C TRP A 42 -6.30 1.64 -4.71
N ARG A 43 -6.09 2.94 -4.46
CA ARG A 43 -5.71 3.86 -5.53
C ARG A 43 -4.38 3.50 -6.19
N LEU A 44 -3.41 3.05 -5.39
CA LEU A 44 -2.13 2.55 -5.89
C LEU A 44 -2.27 1.22 -6.63
N ALA A 45 -3.18 0.35 -6.17
CA ALA A 45 -3.40 -0.95 -6.80
C ALA A 45 -4.06 -0.82 -8.19
N VAL A 46 -5.04 0.08 -8.36
CA VAL A 46 -5.72 0.26 -9.66
C VAL A 46 -4.87 0.89 -10.75
N GLU A 47 -3.68 1.42 -10.42
CA GLU A 47 -2.71 1.84 -11.44
C GLU A 47 -2.15 0.67 -12.24
N TYR A 48 -2.09 -0.50 -11.60
CA TYR A 48 -1.47 -1.69 -12.15
C TYR A 48 -2.46 -2.83 -12.39
N LEU A 49 -3.36 -3.07 -11.43
CA LEU A 49 -4.32 -4.16 -11.48
C LEU A 49 -5.60 -3.75 -12.21
N SER A 50 -6.10 -4.66 -13.05
CA SER A 50 -7.46 -4.56 -13.56
C SER A 50 -8.46 -4.70 -12.40
N PRO A 51 -9.56 -3.91 -12.37
CA PRO A 51 -10.64 -4.11 -11.40
C PRO A 51 -11.17 -5.55 -11.37
N ASN A 52 -11.11 -6.27 -12.50
CA ASN A 52 -11.56 -7.66 -12.60
C ASN A 52 -10.69 -8.64 -11.79
N ALA A 53 -9.48 -8.26 -11.40
CA ALA A 53 -8.63 -9.08 -10.54
C ALA A 53 -9.25 -9.32 -9.15
N VAL A 54 -10.29 -8.56 -8.76
CA VAL A 54 -11.03 -8.84 -7.53
C VAL A 54 -11.72 -10.21 -7.56
N PHE A 55 -12.14 -10.68 -8.73
CA PHE A 55 -12.90 -11.92 -8.92
C PHE A 55 -12.05 -13.19 -8.97
N THR A 56 -10.71 -13.08 -8.95
CA THR A 56 -9.80 -14.21 -9.17
C THR A 56 -9.39 -14.92 -7.87
N GLY A 57 -10.03 -14.64 -6.74
CA GLY A 57 -9.72 -15.30 -5.47
C GLY A 57 -10.96 -15.73 -4.68
N PRO A 58 -10.78 -16.09 -3.41
CA PRO A 58 -9.55 -15.98 -2.62
C PRO A 58 -8.38 -16.86 -3.07
N SER A 59 -7.15 -16.44 -2.78
CA SER A 59 -5.96 -17.27 -2.96
C SER A 59 -5.89 -18.39 -1.91
N GLU A 60 -5.05 -19.40 -2.14
CA GLU A 60 -4.81 -20.46 -1.13
C GLU A 60 -4.32 -19.89 0.21
N ARG A 61 -3.63 -18.74 0.19
CA ARG A 61 -3.13 -18.05 1.40
C ARG A 61 -4.27 -17.57 2.30
N ALA A 62 -5.46 -17.30 1.74
CA ALA A 62 -6.63 -16.89 2.52
C ALA A 62 -7.09 -17.98 3.50
N LEU A 63 -6.81 -19.26 3.21
CA LEU A 63 -7.19 -20.38 4.07
C LEU A 63 -6.42 -20.41 5.40
N THR A 64 -5.24 -19.78 5.45
CA THR A 64 -4.35 -19.79 6.61
C THR A 64 -4.18 -18.40 7.23
N CYS A 65 -4.18 -17.34 6.42
CA CYS A 65 -3.83 -15.99 6.86
C CYS A 65 -4.78 -14.90 6.31
N GLY A 66 -5.96 -15.30 5.82
CA GLY A 66 -6.98 -14.39 5.28
C GLY A 66 -7.88 -13.76 6.35
N ASN A 67 -8.80 -12.92 5.89
CA ASN A 67 -9.96 -12.51 6.69
C ASN A 67 -10.92 -13.70 6.80
N ILE A 68 -11.45 -13.94 7.99
CA ILE A 68 -12.39 -15.04 8.24
C ILE A 68 -13.71 -14.47 8.75
N LEU A 69 -14.80 -14.87 8.12
CA LEU A 69 -16.16 -14.54 8.51
C LEU A 69 -16.96 -15.83 8.72
N TRP A 70 -17.73 -15.90 9.80
CA TRP A 70 -18.63 -17.02 10.09
C TRP A 70 -20.07 -16.58 9.86
N ILE A 71 -20.76 -17.25 8.94
CA ILE A 71 -22.18 -17.01 8.61
C ILE A 71 -22.89 -18.35 8.71
N GLU A 72 -23.93 -18.45 9.54
CA GLU A 72 -24.74 -19.68 9.69
C GLU A 72 -23.91 -20.96 9.92
N GLY A 73 -22.79 -20.85 10.65
CA GLY A 73 -21.88 -21.96 10.92
C GLY A 73 -20.93 -22.32 9.78
N GLN A 74 -20.99 -21.62 8.64
CA GLN A 74 -20.07 -21.76 7.51
C GLN A 74 -18.92 -20.76 7.61
N ARG A 75 -17.71 -21.25 7.26
CA ARG A 75 -16.48 -20.44 7.23
C ARG A 75 -16.28 -19.84 5.85
N HIS A 76 -16.27 -18.52 5.77
CA HIS A 76 -15.89 -17.76 4.58
C HIS A 76 -14.52 -17.14 4.79
N CYS A 77 -13.63 -17.31 3.82
CA CYS A 77 -12.28 -16.75 3.84
C CYS A 77 -12.11 -15.78 2.68
N ASP A 78 -11.39 -14.68 2.91
CA ASP A 78 -10.96 -13.76 1.87
C ASP A 78 -9.50 -13.35 2.05
N ASP A 79 -8.83 -12.92 0.98
CA ASP A 79 -7.44 -12.49 1.08
C ASP A 79 -7.29 -11.27 2.00
N ASN A 80 -6.16 -11.20 2.69
CA ASN A 80 -5.81 -10.05 3.50
C ASN A 80 -4.33 -9.68 3.33
N LEU A 81 -4.04 -8.41 3.58
CA LEU A 81 -2.69 -7.86 3.59
C LEU A 81 -2.23 -7.62 5.01
N THR A 82 -0.99 -8.01 5.30
CA THR A 82 -0.34 -7.68 6.58
C THR A 82 -0.01 -6.19 6.65
N PRO A 83 0.24 -5.64 7.86
CA PRO A 83 0.71 -4.26 8.01
C PRO A 83 1.97 -3.96 7.19
N ASP A 84 2.91 -4.90 7.11
CA ASP A 84 4.14 -4.76 6.34
C ASP A 84 3.88 -4.75 4.83
N GLU A 85 2.91 -5.52 4.34
CA GLU A 85 2.50 -5.51 2.94
C GLU A 85 1.78 -4.19 2.56
N LEU A 86 0.95 -3.65 3.46
CA LEU A 86 0.33 -2.33 3.27
C LEU A 86 1.40 -1.22 3.24
N ASP A 87 2.34 -1.24 4.18
CA ASP A 87 3.48 -0.33 4.22
C ASP A 87 4.35 -0.48 2.96
N PHE A 88 4.55 -1.70 2.47
CA PHE A 88 5.27 -1.97 1.23
C PHE A 88 4.57 -1.33 0.02
N ILE A 89 3.25 -1.53 -0.15
CA ILE A 89 2.46 -0.91 -1.23
C ILE A 89 2.56 0.62 -1.15
N CYS A 90 2.51 1.20 0.05
CA CYS A 90 2.61 2.66 0.26
C CYS A 90 4.03 3.21 0.05
N GLY A 91 5.03 2.35 -0.18
CA GLY A 91 6.40 2.75 -0.43
C GLY A 91 7.17 3.15 0.83
N VAL A 92 6.92 2.47 1.95
CA VAL A 92 7.58 2.74 3.23
C VAL A 92 9.00 2.16 3.27
N TYR A 93 9.95 3.01 3.61
CA TYR A 93 11.31 2.69 4.02
C TYR A 93 11.43 2.77 5.54
N GLN A 94 12.10 1.80 6.13
CA GLN A 94 12.50 1.82 7.53
C GLN A 94 13.95 2.35 7.61
N VAL A 95 14.11 3.55 8.15
CA VAL A 95 15.39 4.26 8.21
C VAL A 95 15.89 4.26 9.65
N TYR A 96 17.08 3.72 9.91
CA TYR A 96 17.67 3.77 11.25
C TYR A 96 17.87 5.21 11.72
N THR A 97 17.52 5.50 12.98
CA THR A 97 17.72 6.84 13.53
C THR A 97 19.12 7.04 14.12
N GLY A 98 19.90 5.97 14.26
CA GLY A 98 21.20 5.98 14.95
C GLY A 98 21.08 5.86 16.48
N HIS A 99 19.86 5.73 17.02
CA HIS A 99 19.61 5.54 18.45
C HIS A 99 19.09 4.12 18.73
N GLY A 100 20.01 3.18 18.97
CA GLY A 100 19.68 1.78 19.23
C GLY A 100 18.90 1.14 18.07
N PHE A 101 17.82 0.44 18.38
CA PHE A 101 16.94 -0.22 17.40
C PHE A 101 15.80 0.69 16.88
N GLN A 102 15.84 1.98 17.17
CA GLN A 102 14.80 2.90 16.70
C GLN A 102 14.88 3.10 15.18
N VAL A 103 13.71 3.03 14.54
CA VAL A 103 13.52 3.28 13.11
C VAL A 103 12.54 4.42 12.88
N ALA A 104 12.81 5.24 11.88
CA ALA A 104 11.89 6.21 11.32
C ALA A 104 11.29 5.68 10.02
N HIS A 105 10.02 5.97 9.79
CA HIS A 105 9.35 5.62 8.54
C HIS A 105 9.39 6.80 7.56
N LYS A 106 10.01 6.59 6.40
CA LYS A 106 9.90 7.49 5.24
C LYS A 106 9.04 6.81 4.19
N SER A 107 8.14 7.53 3.54
CA SER A 107 7.17 6.90 2.63
C SER A 107 6.85 7.76 1.43
N TRP A 108 6.72 7.13 0.25
CA TRP A 108 6.26 7.81 -0.96
C TRP A 108 4.79 8.22 -0.86
N TRP A 109 3.95 7.37 -0.28
CA TRP A 109 2.53 7.62 -0.07
C TRP A 109 2.19 7.58 1.42
N PRO A 110 1.13 8.26 1.89
CA PRO A 110 0.68 8.09 3.26
C PRO A 110 0.37 6.62 3.52
N LYS A 111 0.72 6.13 4.70
CA LYS A 111 0.35 4.78 5.12
C LYS A 111 -1.17 4.64 5.11
N GLN A 112 -1.67 3.42 4.89
CA GLN A 112 -3.09 3.14 4.96
C GLN A 112 -3.72 3.62 6.29
N ALA A 113 -3.07 3.32 7.43
CA ALA A 113 -3.55 3.77 8.73
C ALA A 113 -3.53 5.31 8.92
N THR A 114 -2.66 6.03 8.18
CA THR A 114 -2.65 7.50 8.15
C THR A 114 -3.78 8.02 7.26
N TRP A 115 -4.01 7.39 6.12
CA TRP A 115 -5.12 7.71 5.22
C TRP A 115 -6.47 7.55 5.92
N GLU A 116 -6.69 6.43 6.59
CA GLU A 116 -7.95 6.10 7.28
C GLU A 116 -8.32 7.09 8.39
N LYS A 117 -7.32 7.76 8.99
CA LYS A 117 -7.50 8.80 10.01
C LYS A 117 -7.59 10.22 9.43
N SER A 118 -7.39 10.37 8.13
CA SER A 118 -7.40 11.68 7.46
C SER A 118 -8.83 12.09 7.07
N THR A 119 -8.99 13.38 6.75
CA THR A 119 -10.24 13.92 6.21
C THR A 119 -10.58 13.41 4.80
N TYR A 120 -9.64 12.72 4.13
CA TYR A 120 -9.90 12.07 2.85
C TYR A 120 -10.63 10.73 2.98
N ASN A 121 -10.71 10.15 4.19
CA ASN A 121 -11.45 8.92 4.42
C ASN A 121 -12.94 9.18 4.66
N VAL A 122 -13.68 9.40 3.57
CA VAL A 122 -15.15 9.64 3.60
C VAL A 122 -15.97 8.45 3.07
N GLY A 123 -15.35 7.27 2.98
CA GLY A 123 -16.00 6.03 2.52
C GLY A 123 -15.94 5.76 1.02
N TYR A 124 -15.45 6.71 0.20
CA TYR A 124 -15.17 6.51 -1.22
C TYR A 124 -14.04 7.42 -1.71
N TRP A 125 -13.48 7.13 -2.89
CA TRP A 125 -12.44 7.95 -3.49
C TRP A 125 -13.04 9.20 -4.12
N THR A 126 -12.86 10.35 -3.48
CA THR A 126 -13.43 11.63 -3.94
C THR A 126 -12.59 12.26 -5.05
N ARG A 127 -13.19 13.22 -5.77
CA ARG A 127 -12.45 14.07 -6.71
C ARG A 127 -11.27 14.80 -6.04
N PHE A 128 -11.47 15.33 -4.82
CA PHE A 128 -10.41 16.00 -4.08
C PHE A 128 -9.26 15.05 -3.70
N ALA A 129 -9.57 13.80 -3.36
CA ALA A 129 -8.55 12.78 -3.14
C ALA A 129 -7.73 12.51 -4.40
N GLU A 130 -8.38 12.44 -5.58
CA GLU A 130 -7.69 12.27 -6.85
C GLU A 130 -6.81 13.47 -7.20
N GLU A 131 -7.32 14.70 -7.05
CA GLU A 131 -6.56 15.92 -7.30
C GLU A 131 -5.31 16.00 -6.41
N TRP A 132 -5.45 15.69 -5.12
CA TRP A 132 -4.32 15.58 -4.19
C TRP A 132 -3.32 14.50 -4.61
N PHE A 133 -3.82 13.32 -5.01
CA PHE A 133 -2.97 12.20 -5.42
C PHE A 133 -2.14 12.55 -6.66
N GLN A 134 -2.76 13.12 -7.69
CA GLN A 134 -2.10 13.53 -8.92
C GLN A 134 -1.07 14.66 -8.68
N ALA A 135 -1.41 15.63 -7.83
CA ALA A 135 -0.47 16.67 -7.43
C ALA A 135 0.75 16.08 -6.71
N ARG A 136 0.54 15.13 -5.78
CA ARG A 136 1.64 14.44 -5.10
C ARG A 136 2.47 13.61 -6.06
N LEU A 137 1.85 12.85 -6.97
CA LEU A 137 2.54 12.07 -7.99
C LEU A 137 3.46 12.97 -8.82
N THR A 138 2.94 14.11 -9.27
CA THR A 138 3.71 15.11 -10.03
C THR A 138 4.91 15.61 -9.23
N SER A 139 4.73 15.94 -7.95
CA SER A 139 5.83 16.37 -7.09
C SER A 139 6.89 15.28 -6.89
N ILE A 140 6.48 14.01 -6.76
CA ILE A 140 7.42 12.88 -6.65
C ILE A 140 8.24 12.76 -7.94
N ARG A 141 7.59 12.78 -9.11
CA ARG A 141 8.27 12.69 -10.42
C ARG A 141 9.22 13.85 -10.68
N ASN A 142 8.90 15.04 -10.16
CA ASN A 142 9.73 16.24 -10.28
C ASN A 142 10.80 16.36 -9.18
N ASN A 143 10.94 15.37 -8.28
CA ASN A 143 11.83 15.44 -7.10
C ASN A 143 11.58 16.64 -6.19
N THR A 144 10.35 17.13 -6.11
CA THR A 144 9.93 18.25 -5.24
C THR A 144 9.05 17.81 -4.09
N ALA A 145 8.77 16.51 -3.96
CA ALA A 145 8.07 15.96 -2.81
C ALA A 145 8.92 16.09 -1.54
N ALA A 146 8.38 16.77 -0.53
CA ALA A 146 8.97 16.91 0.80
C ALA A 146 8.76 15.66 1.67
#